data_AF-A0AAW1N1X9-F1
#
_entry.id   AF-A0AAW1N1X9-F1
#
_cell.length_a   1.000
_cell.length_b   1.000
_cell.length_c   1.000
_cell.angle_alpha   90.00
_cell.angle_beta   90.00
_cell.angle_gamma   90.00
#
_symmetry.space_group_name_H-M   'P 1'
#
loop_
_entity.id
_entity.type
_entity.pdbx_description
1 polymer ?
#
loop_
_entity_poly.entity_id
_entity_poly.type
_entity_poly.pdbx_seq_one_letter_code
_entity_poly.pdbx_strand_id
1 'polypeptide(L)'
;MNQISVVKDLLRFAQVFSQMLHVGVEVTYQNVVQVLAGAIVELERNKTKALRPGIKDDPETIMQETESNIITTLYLLTILTKLLKKCNEEEKFNVNRMVFMLNRLNVRLRDGQTFLHLACNAETPVDDFHTNDVCKFPCAETTRLLIQCGADVNAMDTDRNTPLHIIVNYHKPISDFMTLHSIIMDLTEAGAHIDCVNIRGETPLDSSATGSKSLFQLA
;
A
#
# COMPACT_ATOMS: atom_id res chain seq x y z
N MET A 1 -23.50 13.74 6.40
CA MET A 1 -23.31 12.72 5.34
C MET A 1 -23.98 11.44 5.81
N ASN A 2 -24.78 10.79 4.95
CA ASN A 2 -25.58 9.60 5.30
C ASN A 2 -24.66 8.44 5.72
N GLN A 3 -25.11 7.60 6.65
CA GLN A 3 -24.32 6.46 7.17
C GLN A 3 -24.17 5.28 6.19
N ILE A 4 -24.14 5.55 4.88
CA ILE A 4 -24.03 4.53 3.84
C ILE A 4 -22.54 4.23 3.62
N SER A 5 -22.20 2.94 3.52
CA SER A 5 -20.86 2.46 3.18
C SER A 5 -20.48 2.91 1.77
N VAL A 6 -19.29 3.50 1.61
CA VAL A 6 -18.77 3.98 0.32
C VAL A 6 -17.77 3.03 -0.32
N VAL A 7 -17.54 1.85 0.28
CA VAL A 7 -16.53 0.86 -0.16
C VAL A 7 -16.64 0.56 -1.66
N LYS A 8 -17.86 0.29 -2.14
CA LYS A 8 -18.10 -0.04 -3.56
C LYS A 8 -17.85 1.15 -4.49
N ASP A 9 -18.15 2.36 -4.03
CA ASP A 9 -17.98 3.56 -4.84
C ASP A 9 -16.50 3.92 -4.97
N LEU A 10 -15.74 3.83 -3.88
CA LEU A 10 -14.29 4.00 -3.90
C LEU A 10 -13.61 3.02 -4.86
N LEU A 11 -13.98 1.73 -4.79
CA LEU A 11 -13.43 0.72 -5.68
C LEU A 11 -13.75 1.02 -7.16
N ARG A 12 -15.00 1.40 -7.45
CA ARG A 12 -15.41 1.80 -8.81
C ARG A 12 -14.61 2.97 -9.35
N PHE A 13 -14.30 3.97 -8.52
CA PHE A 13 -13.43 5.07 -8.94
C PHE A 13 -12.02 4.58 -9.29
N ALA A 14 -11.41 3.74 -8.45
CA ALA A 14 -10.09 3.16 -8.73
C ALA A 14 -10.08 2.33 -10.03
N GLN A 15 -11.13 1.56 -10.28
CA GLN A 15 -11.33 0.79 -11.52
C GLN A 15 -11.47 1.72 -12.74
N VAL A 16 -12.30 2.76 -12.65
CA VAL A 16 -12.48 3.73 -13.75
C VAL A 16 -11.19 4.47 -14.06
N PHE A 17 -10.46 4.94 -13.05
CA PHE A 17 -9.16 5.59 -13.27
C PHE A 17 -8.13 4.63 -13.89
N SER A 18 -8.11 3.37 -13.44
CA SER A 18 -7.24 2.35 -14.03
C SER A 18 -7.59 2.09 -15.50
N GLN A 19 -8.88 1.95 -15.81
CA GLN A 19 -9.35 1.75 -17.17
C GLN A 19 -9.02 2.96 -18.06
N MET A 20 -9.25 4.18 -17.59
CA MET A 20 -8.91 5.41 -18.30
C MET A 20 -7.42 5.45 -18.66
N LEU A 21 -6.53 5.15 -17.70
CA LEU A 21 -5.10 5.07 -17.95
C LEU A 21 -4.74 3.96 -18.95
N HIS A 22 -5.38 2.80 -18.87
CA HIS A 22 -5.16 1.68 -19.79
C HIS A 22 -5.54 2.04 -21.24
N VAL A 23 -6.67 2.73 -21.44
CA VAL A 23 -7.12 3.14 -22.77
C VAL A 23 -6.53 4.47 -23.25
N GLY A 24 -5.63 5.08 -22.46
CA GLY A 24 -4.97 6.34 -22.80
C GLY A 24 -5.84 7.60 -22.65
N VAL A 25 -6.95 7.50 -21.92
CA VAL A 25 -7.77 8.66 -21.54
C VAL A 25 -7.11 9.40 -20.39
N GLU A 26 -7.08 10.73 -20.48
CA GLU A 26 -6.46 11.57 -19.47
C GLU A 26 -7.16 11.45 -18.11
N VAL A 27 -6.41 11.07 -17.09
CA VAL A 27 -6.84 11.12 -15.68
C VAL A 27 -6.16 12.31 -15.02
N THR A 28 -6.96 13.23 -14.48
CA THR A 28 -6.43 14.43 -13.82
C THR A 28 -6.05 14.15 -12.37
N TYR A 29 -5.00 14.83 -11.90
CA TYR A 29 -4.57 14.83 -10.50
C TYR A 29 -5.75 15.09 -9.55
N GLN A 30 -6.53 16.14 -9.84
CA GLN A 30 -7.61 16.61 -8.97
C GLN A 30 -8.67 15.53 -8.72
N ASN A 31 -9.02 14.75 -9.75
CA ASN A 31 -10.02 13.69 -9.61
C ASN A 31 -9.54 12.58 -8.68
N VAL A 32 -8.28 12.14 -8.83
CA VAL A 32 -7.71 11.06 -8.00
C VAL A 32 -7.55 11.51 -6.55
N VAL A 33 -7.10 12.75 -6.33
CA VAL A 33 -6.89 13.31 -4.99
C VAL A 33 -8.19 13.50 -4.22
N GLN A 34 -9.27 13.92 -4.89
CA GLN A 34 -10.58 14.01 -4.26
C GLN A 34 -11.08 12.66 -3.76
N VAL A 35 -10.94 11.61 -4.59
CA VAL A 35 -11.33 10.24 -4.19
C VAL A 35 -10.42 9.71 -3.08
N LEU A 36 -9.11 9.96 -3.16
CA LEU A 36 -8.16 9.59 -2.11
C LEU A 36 -8.50 10.27 -0.77
N ALA A 37 -8.87 11.55 -0.78
CA ALA A 37 -9.31 12.26 0.42
C ALA A 37 -10.55 11.61 1.03
N GLY A 38 -11.52 11.23 0.19
CA GLY A 38 -12.70 10.48 0.63
C GLY A 38 -12.35 9.12 1.25
N ALA A 39 -11.41 8.39 0.64
CA ALA A 39 -10.94 7.11 1.16
C ALA A 39 -10.25 7.24 2.53
N ILE A 40 -9.41 8.27 2.73
CA ILE A 40 -8.75 8.57 4.01
C ILE A 40 -9.79 8.87 5.10
N VAL A 41 -10.80 9.69 4.79
CA VAL A 41 -11.89 10.02 5.73
C VAL A 41 -12.67 8.77 6.13
N GLU A 42 -12.97 7.87 5.17
CA GLU A 42 -13.67 6.63 5.50
C GLU A 42 -12.80 5.68 6.32
N LEU A 43 -11.49 5.60 6.07
CA LEU A 43 -10.57 4.83 6.93
C LEU A 43 -10.50 5.37 8.36
N GLU A 44 -10.48 6.68 8.55
CA GLU A 44 -10.54 7.31 9.87
C GLU A 44 -11.86 6.99 10.59
N ARG A 45 -12.97 7.02 9.84
CA ARG A 45 -14.30 6.65 10.35
C ARG A 45 -14.36 5.19 10.75
N ASN A 46 -13.86 4.28 9.91
CA ASN A 46 -13.80 2.85 10.19
C ASN A 46 -12.97 2.57 11.44
N LYS A 47 -11.80 3.20 11.56
CA LYS A 47 -10.97 3.12 12.76
C LYS A 47 -11.70 3.60 14.02
N THR A 48 -12.44 4.71 13.90
CA THR A 48 -13.23 5.25 15.01
C THR A 48 -14.33 4.28 15.44
N LYS A 49 -15.05 3.69 14.49
CA LYS A 49 -16.07 2.66 14.76
C LYS A 49 -15.48 1.39 15.36
N ALA A 50 -14.30 0.95 14.91
CA ALA A 50 -13.63 -0.21 15.48
C ALA A 50 -13.23 0.00 16.95
N LEU A 51 -12.81 1.22 17.31
CA LEU A 51 -12.46 1.58 18.68
C LEU A 51 -13.68 1.84 19.57
N ARG A 52 -14.77 2.34 18.99
CA ARG A 52 -16.00 2.75 19.70
C ARG A 52 -17.22 2.34 18.86
N PRO A 53 -17.57 1.03 18.84
CA PRO A 53 -18.68 0.55 18.03
C PRO A 53 -20.01 1.07 18.59
N GLY A 54 -20.86 1.59 17.71
CA GLY A 54 -22.25 1.89 18.03
C GLY A 54 -23.12 0.64 18.14
N ILE A 55 -24.37 0.80 18.58
CA ILE A 55 -25.30 -0.33 18.81
C ILE A 55 -25.56 -1.17 17.54
N LYS A 56 -25.44 -0.55 16.35
CA LYS A 56 -25.68 -1.20 15.05
C LYS A 56 -24.39 -1.60 14.32
N ASP A 57 -23.23 -1.30 14.92
CA ASP A 57 -21.94 -1.55 14.29
C ASP A 57 -21.50 -2.98 14.60
N ASP A 58 -21.34 -3.78 13.56
CA ASP A 58 -20.79 -5.14 13.64
C ASP A 58 -19.26 -5.11 13.41
N PRO A 59 -18.44 -5.62 14.35
CA PRO A 59 -16.98 -5.55 14.23
C PRO A 59 -16.41 -6.26 13.00
N GLU A 60 -16.99 -7.38 12.59
CA GLU A 60 -16.53 -8.14 11.43
C GLU A 60 -16.81 -7.36 10.14
N THR A 61 -17.99 -6.77 10.02
CA THR A 61 -18.35 -5.88 8.91
C THR A 61 -17.39 -4.68 8.83
N ILE A 62 -17.11 -4.02 9.96
CA ILE A 62 -16.16 -2.89 10.00
C ILE A 62 -14.76 -3.33 9.54
N MET A 63 -14.29 -4.50 9.97
CA MET A 63 -12.99 -5.02 9.55
C MET A 63 -12.97 -5.25 8.03
N GLN A 64 -13.97 -5.94 7.48
CA GLN A 64 -14.08 -6.19 6.02
C GLN A 64 -14.13 -4.90 5.19
N GLU A 65 -14.89 -3.90 5.66
CA GLU A 65 -14.93 -2.58 5.02
C GLU A 65 -13.58 -1.85 5.11
N THR A 66 -12.89 -1.97 6.25
CA THR A 66 -11.56 -1.39 6.45
C THR A 66 -10.54 -2.01 5.51
N GLU A 67 -10.50 -3.34 5.41
CA GLU A 67 -9.60 -4.08 4.51
C GLU A 67 -9.85 -3.67 3.06
N SER A 68 -11.12 -3.63 2.64
CA SER A 68 -11.49 -3.20 1.28
C SER A 68 -11.06 -1.76 0.98
N ASN A 69 -11.23 -0.85 1.95
CA ASN A 69 -10.81 0.54 1.84
C ASN A 69 -9.29 0.71 1.85
N ILE A 70 -8.55 -0.11 2.61
CA ILE A 70 -7.08 -0.13 2.58
C ILE A 70 -6.60 -0.52 1.18
N ILE A 71 -7.10 -1.62 0.63
CA ILE A 71 -6.71 -2.09 -0.70
C ILE A 71 -7.05 -1.04 -1.78
N THR A 72 -8.25 -0.48 -1.73
CA THR A 72 -8.66 0.57 -2.67
C THR A 72 -7.80 1.84 -2.54
N THR A 73 -7.47 2.24 -1.31
CA THR A 73 -6.57 3.38 -1.05
C THR A 73 -5.19 3.12 -1.64
N LEU A 74 -4.66 1.91 -1.50
CA LEU A 74 -3.39 1.52 -2.10
C LEU A 74 -3.43 1.61 -3.63
N TYR A 75 -4.53 1.20 -4.28
CA TYR A 75 -4.69 1.38 -5.74
C TYR A 75 -4.67 2.86 -6.12
N LEU A 76 -5.40 3.71 -5.39
CA LEU A 76 -5.42 5.15 -5.63
C LEU A 76 -4.04 5.78 -5.48
N LEU A 77 -3.24 5.36 -4.48
CA LEU A 77 -1.86 5.80 -4.32
C LEU A 77 -1.00 5.39 -5.52
N THR A 78 -1.11 4.14 -5.98
CA THR A 78 -0.36 3.64 -7.15
C THR A 78 -0.78 4.30 -8.46
N ILE A 79 -2.04 4.69 -8.61
CA ILE A 79 -2.48 5.51 -9.74
C ILE A 79 -1.89 6.91 -9.63
N LEU A 80 -1.94 7.51 -8.44
CA LEU A 80 -1.46 8.86 -8.19
C LEU A 80 0.04 9.00 -8.45
N THR A 81 0.87 8.03 -8.08
CA THR A 81 2.33 8.06 -8.36
C THR A 81 2.64 8.16 -9.86
N LYS A 82 1.79 7.63 -10.73
CA LYS A 82 1.92 7.80 -12.19
C LYS A 82 1.64 9.24 -12.64
N LEU A 83 0.76 9.94 -11.95
CA LEU A 83 0.39 11.33 -12.24
C LEU A 83 1.41 12.33 -11.66
N LEU A 84 2.05 12.01 -10.54
CA LEU A 84 3.00 12.89 -9.85
C LEU A 84 4.17 13.35 -10.75
N LYS A 85 4.52 12.59 -11.78
CA LYS A 85 5.56 12.96 -12.77
C LYS A 85 5.23 14.24 -13.55
N LYS A 86 3.93 14.59 -13.64
CA LYS A 86 3.42 15.78 -14.33
C LYS A 86 2.94 16.87 -13.37
N CYS A 87 2.93 16.60 -12.07
CA CYS A 87 2.44 17.52 -11.06
C CYS A 87 3.46 18.61 -10.72
N ASN A 88 2.95 19.76 -10.32
CA ASN A 88 3.77 20.83 -9.74
C ASN A 88 4.14 20.53 -8.28
N GLU A 89 5.03 21.34 -7.69
CA GLU A 89 5.51 21.12 -6.32
C GLU A 89 4.42 21.29 -5.25
N GLU A 90 3.44 22.16 -5.46
CA GLU A 90 2.31 22.33 -4.54
C GLU A 90 1.42 21.09 -4.51
N GLU A 91 1.12 20.53 -5.69
CA GLU A 91 0.35 19.29 -5.85
C GLU A 91 1.07 18.11 -5.18
N LYS A 92 2.39 17.97 -5.38
CA LYS A 92 3.21 16.95 -4.73
C LYS A 92 3.22 17.13 -3.21
N PHE A 93 3.39 18.35 -2.72
CA PHE A 93 3.35 18.66 -1.29
C PHE A 93 2.00 18.27 -0.67
N ASN A 94 0.89 18.58 -1.35
CA ASN A 94 -0.44 18.22 -0.89
C ASN A 94 -0.62 16.69 -0.78
N VAL A 95 -0.12 15.93 -1.76
CA VAL A 95 -0.12 14.46 -1.71
C VAL A 95 0.72 13.94 -0.57
N ASN A 96 1.94 14.45 -0.40
CA ASN A 96 2.82 14.03 0.70
C ASN A 96 2.16 14.28 2.06
N ARG A 97 1.47 15.41 2.23
CA ARG A 97 0.70 15.70 3.45
C ARG A 97 -0.42 14.68 3.67
N MET A 98 -1.17 14.31 2.63
CA MET A 98 -2.24 13.31 2.74
C MET A 98 -1.70 11.92 3.08
N VAL A 99 -0.63 11.49 2.43
CA VAL A 99 0.00 10.18 2.68
C VAL A 99 0.62 10.14 4.08
N PHE A 100 1.23 11.24 4.53
CA PHE A 100 1.73 11.35 5.91
C PHE A 100 0.61 11.17 6.93
N MET A 101 -0.54 11.84 6.72
CA MET A 101 -1.71 11.68 7.59
C MET A 101 -2.26 10.25 7.54
N LEU A 102 -2.32 9.63 6.36
CA LEU A 102 -2.73 8.24 6.18
C LEU A 102 -1.83 7.27 6.95
N ASN A 103 -0.51 7.42 6.86
CA ASN A 103 0.45 6.59 7.61
C ASN A 103 0.24 6.73 9.12
N ARG A 104 -0.03 7.94 9.62
CA ARG A 104 -0.35 8.18 11.03
C ARG A 104 -1.67 7.57 11.49
N LEU A 105 -2.60 7.29 10.58
CA LEU A 105 -3.80 6.53 10.93
C LEU A 105 -3.44 5.09 11.34
N ASN A 106 -2.29 4.54 10.95
CA ASN A 106 -1.83 3.20 11.32
C ASN A 106 -2.94 2.14 11.19
N VAL A 107 -3.68 2.21 10.08
CA VAL A 107 -4.67 1.19 9.72
C VAL A 107 -3.95 -0.04 9.16
N ARG A 108 -4.49 -1.21 9.44
CA ARG A 108 -3.87 -2.50 9.15
C ARG A 108 -4.94 -3.47 8.65
N LEU A 109 -4.52 -4.42 7.82
CA LEU A 109 -5.33 -5.60 7.52
C LEU A 109 -5.45 -6.49 8.78
N ARG A 110 -6.30 -7.52 8.71
CA ARG A 110 -6.52 -8.47 9.81
C ARG A 110 -5.27 -9.25 10.20
N ASP A 111 -4.39 -9.51 9.23
CA ASP A 111 -3.08 -10.12 9.44
C ASP A 111 -2.00 -9.11 9.88
N GLY A 112 -2.37 -7.85 10.14
CA GLY A 112 -1.45 -6.82 10.64
C GLY A 112 -0.67 -6.07 9.55
N GLN A 113 -0.81 -6.43 8.27
CA GLN A 113 -0.11 -5.76 7.18
C GLN A 113 -0.47 -4.27 7.09
N THR A 114 0.55 -3.43 6.88
CA THR A 114 0.41 -1.98 6.62
C THR A 114 0.43 -1.71 5.11
N PHE A 115 0.15 -0.47 4.70
CA PHE A 115 0.34 -0.05 3.30
C PHE A 115 1.73 -0.36 2.75
N LEU A 116 2.77 -0.25 3.58
CA LEU A 116 4.14 -0.54 3.16
C LEU A 116 4.37 -2.05 2.94
N HIS A 117 3.77 -2.92 3.75
CA HIS A 117 3.79 -4.37 3.48
C HIS A 117 3.14 -4.65 2.11
N LEU A 118 1.95 -4.08 1.89
CA LEU A 118 1.18 -4.33 0.67
C LEU A 118 1.85 -3.76 -0.58
N ALA A 119 2.52 -2.60 -0.48
CA ALA A 119 3.27 -2.03 -1.60
C ALA A 119 4.49 -2.89 -1.99
N CYS A 120 5.06 -3.62 -1.02
CA CYS A 120 6.17 -4.56 -1.21
C CYS A 120 5.73 -5.99 -1.58
N ASN A 121 4.46 -6.35 -1.39
CA ASN A 121 4.00 -7.73 -1.53
C ASN A 121 3.57 -8.05 -2.98
N ALA A 122 4.20 -9.04 -3.60
CA ALA A 122 3.85 -9.51 -4.95
C ALA A 122 2.51 -10.27 -5.02
N GLU A 123 2.00 -10.65 -3.86
CA GLU A 123 0.71 -11.33 -3.67
C GLU A 123 -0.39 -10.37 -3.21
N THR A 124 -0.09 -9.06 -3.08
CA THR A 124 -1.13 -8.07 -2.82
C THR A 124 -2.23 -8.24 -3.86
N PRO A 125 -3.49 -8.47 -3.42
CA PRO A 125 -4.57 -8.71 -4.34
C PRO A 125 -4.74 -7.49 -5.22
N VAL A 126 -4.91 -7.73 -6.51
CA VAL A 126 -5.27 -6.71 -7.48
C VAL A 126 -6.54 -7.19 -8.16
N ASP A 127 -7.54 -6.32 -8.20
CA ASP A 127 -8.84 -6.63 -8.76
C ASP A 127 -8.72 -6.82 -10.30
N ASP A 128 -9.33 -7.90 -10.81
CA ASP A 128 -9.19 -8.34 -12.21
C ASP A 128 -9.77 -7.35 -13.24
N PHE A 129 -10.53 -6.35 -12.80
CA PHE A 129 -11.17 -5.38 -13.68
C PHE A 129 -10.24 -4.21 -14.05
N HIS A 130 -9.28 -4.47 -14.96
CA HIS A 130 -8.29 -3.52 -15.50
C HIS A 130 -7.29 -2.92 -14.48
N THR A 131 -7.53 -3.09 -13.19
CA THR A 131 -6.61 -2.67 -12.12
C THR A 131 -5.26 -3.37 -12.25
N ASN A 132 -5.23 -4.64 -12.69
CA ASN A 132 -4.01 -5.43 -12.94
C ASN A 132 -3.02 -4.79 -13.95
N ASP A 133 -3.50 -4.00 -14.91
CA ASP A 133 -2.64 -3.37 -15.90
C ASP A 133 -1.92 -2.15 -15.34
N VAL A 134 -2.54 -1.48 -14.37
CA VAL A 134 -2.07 -0.21 -13.79
C VAL A 134 -1.41 -0.42 -12.44
N CYS A 135 -2.08 -1.11 -11.53
CA CYS A 135 -1.59 -1.44 -10.20
C CYS A 135 -0.87 -2.78 -10.26
N LYS A 136 0.46 -2.74 -10.19
CA LYS A 136 1.31 -3.93 -10.12
C LYS A 136 2.12 -3.85 -8.85
N PHE A 137 2.12 -4.92 -8.08
CA PHE A 137 2.92 -5.04 -6.87
C PHE A 137 3.96 -6.15 -7.03
N PRO A 138 5.16 -5.98 -6.48
CA PRO A 138 5.62 -4.81 -5.72
C PRO A 138 5.77 -3.54 -6.57
N CYS A 139 5.59 -2.36 -5.96
CA CYS A 139 5.64 -1.06 -6.65
C CYS A 139 6.68 -0.13 -6.01
N ALA A 140 7.76 0.16 -6.71
CA ALA A 140 8.86 0.99 -6.20
C ALA A 140 8.41 2.43 -5.92
N GLU A 141 7.66 3.06 -6.84
CA GLU A 141 7.21 4.44 -6.66
C GLU A 141 6.23 4.60 -5.48
N THR A 142 5.30 3.67 -5.31
CA THR A 142 4.35 3.68 -4.17
C THR A 142 5.09 3.41 -2.86
N THR A 143 6.04 2.47 -2.86
CA THR A 143 6.88 2.19 -1.68
C THR A 143 7.68 3.42 -1.26
N ARG A 144 8.37 4.06 -2.21
CA ARG A 144 9.16 5.27 -1.97
C ARG A 144 8.29 6.42 -1.44
N LEU A 145 7.10 6.62 -2.02
CA LEU A 145 6.15 7.64 -1.54
C LEU A 145 5.74 7.39 -0.09
N LEU A 146 5.40 6.14 0.26
CA LEU A 146 5.01 5.76 1.63
C LEU A 146 6.15 6.01 2.62
N ILE A 147 7.38 5.58 2.28
CA ILE A 147 8.59 5.77 3.10
C ILE A 147 8.87 7.27 3.31
N GLN A 148 8.92 8.05 2.23
CA GLN A 148 9.14 9.50 2.30
C GLN A 148 8.09 10.22 3.14
N CYS A 149 6.88 9.67 3.22
CA CYS A 149 5.79 10.18 4.04
C CYS A 149 5.71 9.51 5.43
N GLY A 150 6.80 8.94 5.94
CA GLY A 150 6.92 8.47 7.32
C GLY A 150 6.23 7.14 7.61
N ALA A 151 6.09 6.26 6.61
CA ALA A 151 5.71 4.87 6.90
C ALA A 151 6.78 4.19 7.75
N ASP A 152 6.36 3.42 8.75
CA ASP A 152 7.26 2.64 9.59
C ASP A 152 7.84 1.45 8.81
N VAL A 153 9.12 1.56 8.42
CA VAL A 153 9.85 0.54 7.65
C VAL A 153 10.13 -0.73 8.43
N ASN A 154 9.98 -0.69 9.76
CA ASN A 154 10.16 -1.82 10.66
C ASN A 154 8.82 -2.32 11.23
N ALA A 155 7.69 -1.84 10.72
CA ALA A 155 6.39 -2.34 11.11
C ALA A 155 6.34 -3.86 10.92
N MET A 156 5.79 -4.56 11.91
CA MET A 156 5.61 -6.01 11.87
C MET A 156 4.14 -6.35 11.64
N ASP A 157 3.86 -7.32 10.77
CA ASP A 157 2.57 -7.99 10.67
C ASP A 157 2.36 -9.01 11.82
N THR A 158 1.29 -9.80 11.77
CA THR A 158 0.96 -10.81 12.80
C THR A 158 1.97 -11.96 12.85
N ASP A 159 2.64 -12.27 11.75
CA ASP A 159 3.73 -13.25 11.64
C ASP A 159 5.09 -12.63 11.94
N ARG A 160 5.11 -11.37 12.42
CA ARG A 160 6.32 -10.58 12.67
C ARG A 160 7.19 -10.37 11.43
N ASN A 161 6.63 -10.51 10.23
CA ASN A 161 7.30 -10.12 9.02
C ASN A 161 7.33 -8.59 8.95
N THR A 162 8.49 -8.04 8.60
CA THR A 162 8.65 -6.64 8.24
C THR A 162 8.49 -6.48 6.72
N PRO A 163 8.34 -5.24 6.18
CA PRO A 163 8.36 -5.02 4.74
C PRO A 163 9.57 -5.67 4.02
N LEU A 164 10.73 -5.76 4.69
CA LEU A 164 11.90 -6.47 4.15
C LEU A 164 11.69 -7.99 4.07
N HIS A 165 11.01 -8.62 5.02
CA HIS A 165 10.66 -10.04 4.91
C HIS A 165 9.70 -10.29 3.73
N ILE A 166 8.74 -9.38 3.53
CA ILE A 166 7.74 -9.48 2.47
C ILE A 166 8.38 -9.40 1.08
N ILE A 167 9.23 -8.39 0.81
CA ILE A 167 9.76 -8.15 -0.54
C ILE A 167 10.70 -9.28 -1.02
N VAL A 168 11.37 -9.98 -0.10
CA VAL A 168 12.33 -11.04 -0.44
C VAL A 168 11.72 -12.44 -0.48
N ASN A 169 10.53 -12.60 0.10
CA ASN A 169 9.72 -13.80 -0.04
C ASN A 169 8.97 -13.83 -1.39
N TYR A 170 9.72 -13.72 -2.48
CA TYR A 170 9.20 -13.70 -3.84
C TYR A 170 9.28 -15.09 -4.46
N HIS A 171 8.13 -15.76 -4.62
CA HIS A 171 8.06 -17.13 -5.14
C HIS A 171 7.93 -17.21 -6.68
N LYS A 172 7.70 -16.08 -7.35
CA LYS A 172 7.65 -16.04 -8.82
C LYS A 172 9.07 -15.89 -9.39
N PRO A 173 9.30 -16.24 -10.67
CA PRO A 173 10.59 -15.95 -11.31
C PRO A 173 10.85 -14.45 -11.21
N ILE A 174 12.05 -14.05 -10.78
CA ILE A 174 12.44 -12.64 -10.67
C ILE A 174 12.49 -12.05 -12.08
N SER A 175 11.34 -11.57 -12.56
CA SER A 175 11.21 -10.89 -13.85
C SER A 175 11.56 -9.41 -13.74
N ASP A 176 11.45 -8.85 -12.53
CA ASP A 176 11.73 -7.44 -12.24
C ASP A 176 12.71 -7.28 -11.08
N PHE A 177 13.93 -7.75 -11.29
CA PHE A 177 15.04 -7.62 -10.33
C PHE A 177 15.27 -6.16 -9.91
N MET A 178 15.14 -5.22 -10.85
CA MET A 178 15.44 -3.81 -10.61
C MET A 178 14.41 -3.18 -9.67
N THR A 179 13.12 -3.49 -9.82
CA THR A 179 12.10 -3.03 -8.87
C THR A 179 12.31 -3.60 -7.48
N LEU A 180 12.60 -4.91 -7.35
CA LEU A 180 12.87 -5.53 -6.06
C LEU A 180 14.10 -4.92 -5.37
N HIS A 181 15.21 -4.79 -6.11
CA HIS A 181 16.45 -4.22 -5.59
C HIS A 181 16.24 -2.75 -5.17
N SER A 182 15.55 -1.95 -5.98
CA SER A 182 15.23 -0.55 -5.66
C SER A 182 14.41 -0.43 -4.36
N ILE A 183 13.41 -1.30 -4.16
CA ILE A 183 12.61 -1.31 -2.92
C ILE A 183 13.43 -1.72 -1.71
N ILE A 184 14.29 -2.74 -1.85
CA ILE A 184 15.19 -3.17 -0.76
C ILE A 184 16.11 -2.03 -0.37
N MET A 185 16.72 -1.33 -1.34
CA MET A 185 17.55 -0.16 -1.12
C MET A 185 16.79 0.96 -0.42
N ASP A 186 15.58 1.30 -0.89
CA ASP A 186 14.77 2.34 -0.27
C ASP A 186 14.42 2.01 1.19
N LEU A 187 14.16 0.73 1.49
CA LEU A 187 13.89 0.27 2.86
C LEU A 187 15.14 0.33 3.74
N THR A 188 16.30 -0.16 3.26
CA THR A 188 17.55 -0.18 4.04
C THR A 188 18.08 1.23 4.29
N GLU A 189 18.06 2.10 3.26
CA GLU A 189 18.44 3.52 3.40
C GLU A 189 17.53 4.28 4.36
N ALA A 190 16.25 3.88 4.45
CA ALA A 190 15.30 4.42 5.42
C ALA A 190 15.42 3.81 6.83
N GLY A 191 16.38 2.92 7.06
CA GLY A 191 16.68 2.34 8.37
C GLY A 191 15.91 1.06 8.71
N ALA A 192 15.48 0.29 7.70
CA ALA A 192 14.91 -1.03 7.94
C ALA A 192 15.97 -2.00 8.50
N HIS A 193 15.62 -2.71 9.56
CA HIS A 193 16.46 -3.68 10.23
C HIS A 193 16.52 -5.00 9.45
N ILE A 194 17.72 -5.38 9.03
CA ILE A 194 17.98 -6.62 8.29
C ILE A 194 18.13 -7.86 9.20
N ASP A 195 18.18 -7.64 10.51
CA ASP A 195 18.42 -8.64 11.55
C ASP A 195 17.16 -8.94 12.40
N CYS A 196 16.05 -8.25 12.13
CA CYS A 196 14.75 -8.57 12.72
C CYS A 196 14.35 -10.00 12.34
N VAL A 197 13.86 -10.78 13.30
CA VAL A 197 13.35 -12.13 13.03
C VAL A 197 11.83 -12.21 13.11
N ASN A 198 11.24 -12.94 12.16
CA ASN A 198 9.81 -13.25 12.15
C ASN A 198 9.43 -14.32 13.21
N ILE A 199 8.18 -14.79 13.23
CA ILE A 199 7.74 -15.83 14.18
C ILE A 199 8.44 -17.18 14.01
N ARG A 200 9.03 -17.45 12.83
CA ARG A 200 9.83 -18.66 12.56
C ARG A 200 11.29 -18.51 12.99
N GLY A 201 11.69 -17.34 13.51
CA GLY A 201 13.07 -17.05 13.88
C GLY A 201 13.97 -16.76 12.67
N GLU A 202 13.39 -16.48 11.51
CA GLU A 202 14.11 -16.18 10.27
C GLU A 202 14.29 -14.67 10.13
N THR A 203 15.49 -14.22 9.76
CA THR A 203 15.69 -12.86 9.25
C THR A 203 15.08 -12.71 7.84
N PRO A 204 14.95 -11.48 7.29
CA PRO A 204 14.57 -11.31 5.89
C PRO A 204 15.42 -12.16 4.94
N LEU A 205 16.75 -12.19 5.15
CA LEU A 205 17.65 -12.98 4.32
C LEU A 205 17.42 -14.50 4.48
N ASP A 206 17.16 -14.98 5.69
CA ASP A 206 16.88 -16.40 5.93
C ASP A 206 15.56 -16.83 5.26
N SER A 207 14.55 -15.96 5.29
CA SER A 207 13.24 -16.19 4.67
C SER A 207 13.25 -16.08 3.14
N SER A 208 14.35 -15.58 2.54
CA SER A 208 14.42 -15.31 1.11
C SER A 208 14.54 -16.59 0.27
N ALA A 209 13.83 -16.60 -0.87
CA ALA A 209 13.97 -17.66 -1.86
C ALA A 209 15.43 -17.71 -2.39
N THR A 210 15.91 -18.88 -2.83
CA THR A 210 17.31 -19.09 -3.24
C THR A 210 17.81 -18.07 -4.28
N GLY A 211 16.92 -17.59 -5.16
CA GLY A 211 17.22 -16.56 -6.17
C GLY A 211 17.24 -15.12 -5.64
N SER A 212 16.55 -14.84 -4.53
CA SER A 212 16.43 -13.50 -3.92
C SER A 212 17.58 -13.17 -2.98
N LYS A 213 18.38 -14.17 -2.56
CA LYS A 213 19.56 -13.97 -1.69
C LYS A 213 20.60 -13.03 -2.29
N SER A 214 20.70 -12.97 -3.62
CA SER A 214 21.60 -12.07 -4.33
C SER A 214 21.20 -10.60 -4.20
N LEU A 215 19.93 -10.29 -3.90
CA LEU A 215 19.44 -8.91 -3.75
C LEU A 215 20.08 -8.20 -2.55
N PHE A 216 20.38 -8.94 -1.47
CA PHE A 216 21.03 -8.42 -0.27
C PHE A 216 22.55 -8.30 -0.40
N GLN A 217 23.19 -8.92 -1.39
CA GLN A 217 24.64 -8.81 -1.59
C GLN A 217 25.06 -7.49 -2.23
N LEU A 218 24.08 -6.68 -2.65
CA LEU A 218 24.27 -5.41 -3.35
C LEU A 218 23.72 -4.20 -2.57
N ALA A 219 23.14 -4.44 -1.39
CA ALA A 219 22.61 -3.42 -0.49
C ALA A 219 23.55 -3.23 0.70
#